data_AF-A0A1S4A5S8-F1
#
_entry.id   AF-A0A1S4A5S8-F1
#
_cell.length_a   1.000
_cell.length_b   1.000
_cell.length_c   1.000
_cell.angle_alpha   90.00
_cell.angle_beta   90.00
_cell.angle_gamma   90.00
#
_symmetry.space_group_name_H-M   'P 1'
#
loop_
_entity.id
_entity.type
_entity.pdbx_description
1 polymer ?
#
loop_
_entity_poly.entity_id
_entity_poly.type
_entity_poly.pdbx_seq_one_letter_code
_entity_poly.pdbx_strand_id
1 'polypeptide(L)'
;MWNQFRTRCAWHPKYHQQISHNFKKKGVDRLKNLFYKARLDGKMPGWILKDIWDKLNVIWAYEEFKKRSNARKAARASNMGGSLHTGGSVSMETHRRRMEKEKGRLVTYAEVFEDKHMKKKKDGTKEWVEPRAARTYEAY
;
A
#
# COMPACT_ATOMS: atom_id res chain seq x y z
N MET A 1 13.48 -17.32 -15.35
CA MET A 1 12.62 -16.10 -15.30
C MET A 1 13.40 -14.81 -15.59
N TRP A 2 14.47 -14.46 -14.86
CA TRP A 2 15.27 -13.24 -15.14
C TRP A 2 15.89 -13.22 -16.55
N ASN A 3 16.46 -14.33 -16.99
CA ASN A 3 17.04 -14.42 -18.34
C ASN A 3 16.00 -14.21 -19.44
N GLN A 4 14.81 -14.79 -19.30
CA GLN A 4 13.69 -14.57 -20.22
C GLN A 4 13.16 -13.13 -20.18
N PHE A 5 13.15 -12.49 -19.02
CA PHE A 5 12.81 -11.07 -18.91
C PHE A 5 13.81 -10.20 -19.70
N ARG A 6 15.11 -10.53 -19.63
CA ARG A 6 16.16 -9.86 -20.39
C ARG A 6 16.02 -10.03 -21.91
N THR A 7 15.39 -11.09 -22.41
CA THR A 7 15.19 -11.26 -23.86
C THR A 7 14.05 -10.41 -24.42
N ARG A 8 13.19 -9.85 -23.56
CA ARG A 8 12.00 -9.07 -23.96
C ARG A 8 12.07 -7.59 -23.62
N CYS A 9 13.08 -7.18 -22.86
CA CYS A 9 13.20 -5.83 -22.35
C CYS A 9 14.64 -5.34 -22.52
N ALA A 10 14.79 -4.10 -22.94
CA ALA A 10 16.08 -3.43 -23.11
C ALA A 10 16.20 -2.25 -22.14
N TRP A 11 17.41 -1.96 -21.69
CA TRP A 11 17.71 -0.83 -20.83
C TRP A 11 19.17 -0.43 -20.93
N HIS A 12 19.47 0.83 -20.58
CA HIS A 12 20.85 1.30 -20.51
C HIS A 12 21.64 0.56 -19.41
N PRO A 13 22.88 0.10 -19.66
CA PRO A 13 23.66 -0.72 -18.72
C PRO A 13 23.75 -0.14 -17.30
N LYS A 14 23.86 1.19 -17.17
CA LYS A 14 23.87 1.91 -15.88
C LYS A 14 22.69 1.59 -14.94
N TYR A 15 21.54 1.16 -15.48
CA TYR A 15 20.36 0.80 -14.68
C TYR A 15 20.24 -0.70 -14.37
N HIS A 16 21.20 -1.53 -14.79
CA HIS A 16 21.11 -2.99 -14.69
C HIS A 16 20.82 -3.46 -13.26
N GLN A 17 21.55 -2.93 -12.26
CA GLN A 17 21.38 -3.32 -10.87
C GLN A 17 19.99 -2.92 -10.34
N GLN A 18 19.54 -1.70 -10.62
CA GLN A 18 18.23 -1.21 -10.21
C GLN A 18 17.09 -2.04 -10.83
N ILE A 19 17.20 -2.37 -12.11
CA ILE A 19 16.17 -3.16 -12.81
C ILE A 19 16.16 -4.60 -12.30
N SER A 20 17.32 -5.21 -12.07
CA SER A 20 17.43 -6.55 -11.48
C SER A 20 16.83 -6.60 -10.08
N HIS A 21 17.14 -5.60 -9.25
CA HIS A 21 16.55 -5.45 -7.92
C HIS A 21 15.02 -5.32 -8.01
N ASN A 22 14.52 -4.43 -8.87
CA ASN A 22 13.09 -4.21 -9.05
C ASN A 22 12.37 -5.46 -9.55
N PHE A 23 12.96 -6.20 -10.50
CA PHE A 23 12.40 -7.46 -10.99
C PHE A 23 12.26 -8.49 -9.87
N LYS A 24 13.32 -8.68 -9.07
CA LYS A 24 13.28 -9.60 -7.92
C LYS A 24 12.21 -9.17 -6.92
N LYS A 25 12.16 -7.89 -6.58
CA LYS A 25 11.16 -7.32 -5.66
C LYS A 25 9.74 -7.57 -6.15
N LYS A 26 9.46 -7.27 -7.42
CA LYS A 26 8.14 -7.51 -8.04
C LYS A 26 7.79 -8.99 -8.13
N GLY A 27 8.77 -9.86 -8.40
CA GLY A 27 8.60 -11.30 -8.39
C GLY A 27 8.19 -11.82 -7.01
N VAL A 28 8.88 -11.38 -5.95
CA VAL A 28 8.55 -11.71 -4.55
C VAL A 28 7.15 -11.22 -4.19
N ASP A 29 6.79 -9.98 -4.52
CA ASP A 29 5.47 -9.43 -4.24
C ASP A 29 4.37 -10.18 -4.99
N ARG A 30 4.62 -10.55 -6.25
CA ARG A 30 3.69 -11.37 -7.03
C ARG A 30 3.49 -12.74 -6.40
N LEU A 31 4.57 -13.40 -5.99
CA LEU A 31 4.51 -14.72 -5.37
C LEU A 31 3.75 -14.68 -4.03
N LYS A 32 4.01 -13.67 -3.18
CA LYS A 32 3.26 -13.44 -1.95
C LYS A 32 1.75 -13.32 -2.20
N ASN A 33 1.36 -12.56 -3.22
CA ASN A 33 -0.04 -12.38 -3.58
C ASN A 33 -0.67 -13.68 -4.11
N LEU A 34 0.08 -14.48 -4.87
CA LEU A 34 -0.40 -15.77 -5.37
C LEU A 34 -0.64 -16.76 -4.22
N PHE A 35 0.29 -16.87 -3.27
CA PHE A 35 0.10 -17.68 -2.06
C PHE A 35 -1.06 -17.19 -1.20
N TYR A 36 -1.22 -15.86 -1.07
CA TYR A 36 -2.35 -15.28 -0.36
C TYR A 36 -3.69 -15.71 -0.98
N LYS A 37 -3.82 -15.64 -2.31
CA LYS A 37 -5.02 -16.11 -3.02
C LYS A 37 -5.26 -17.60 -2.85
N ALA A 38 -4.24 -18.42 -3.06
CA ALA A 38 -4.33 -19.87 -2.88
C ALA A 38 -4.82 -20.24 -1.47
N ARG A 39 -4.31 -19.55 -0.44
CA ARG A 39 -4.76 -19.72 0.94
C ARG A 39 -6.21 -19.30 1.17
N LEU A 40 -6.65 -18.20 0.55
CA LEU A 40 -8.05 -17.76 0.65
C LEU A 40 -9.00 -18.76 -0.01
N ASP A 41 -8.63 -19.25 -1.18
CA ASP A 41 -9.45 -20.19 -1.96
C ASP A 41 -9.42 -21.61 -1.37
N GLY A 42 -8.44 -21.91 -0.49
CA GLY A 42 -8.26 -23.23 0.12
C GLY A 42 -7.86 -24.32 -0.86
N LYS A 43 -7.45 -23.96 -2.08
CA LYS A 43 -7.17 -24.89 -3.19
C LYS A 43 -5.70 -24.81 -3.60
N MET A 44 -5.09 -25.98 -3.78
CA MET A 44 -3.72 -26.08 -4.28
C MET A 44 -3.68 -25.65 -5.76
N PRO A 45 -2.94 -24.59 -6.11
CA PRO A 45 -2.70 -24.22 -7.49
C PRO A 45 -1.79 -25.21 -8.21
N GLY A 46 -2.01 -25.46 -9.51
CA GLY A 46 -1.21 -26.41 -10.30
C GLY A 46 0.26 -26.04 -10.50
N TRP A 47 0.68 -24.82 -10.15
CA TRP A 47 2.08 -24.39 -10.20
C TRP A 47 2.84 -24.62 -8.87
N ILE A 48 2.16 -25.09 -7.81
CA ILE A 48 2.77 -25.44 -6.53
C ILE A 48 2.98 -26.96 -6.46
N LEU A 49 4.16 -27.38 -6.01
CA LEU A 49 4.42 -28.78 -5.69
C LEU A 49 3.69 -29.21 -4.42
N LYS A 50 3.18 -30.44 -4.41
CA LYS A 50 2.37 -30.98 -3.32
C LYS A 50 3.07 -30.92 -1.95
N ASP A 51 4.36 -31.24 -1.90
CA ASP A 51 5.16 -31.20 -0.68
C ASP A 51 5.29 -29.77 -0.09
N ILE A 52 5.41 -28.76 -0.96
CA ILE A 52 5.43 -27.35 -0.56
C ILE A 52 4.07 -26.90 -0.08
N TRP A 53 3.00 -27.31 -0.77
CA TRP A 53 1.63 -27.01 -0.35
C TRP A 53 1.33 -27.55 1.05
N ASP A 54 1.71 -28.79 1.32
CA ASP A 54 1.46 -29.42 2.62
C ASP A 54 2.24 -28.71 3.73
N LYS A 55 3.52 -28.35 3.50
CA LYS A 55 4.31 -27.50 4.42
C LYS A 55 3.65 -26.14 4.68
N LEU A 56 3.12 -25.50 3.64
CA LEU A 56 2.42 -24.21 3.78
C LEU A 56 1.16 -24.33 4.61
N ASN A 57 0.37 -25.40 4.44
CA ASN A 57 -0.82 -25.64 5.24
C ASN A 57 -0.49 -25.81 6.73
N VAL A 58 0.58 -26.53 7.05
CA VAL A 58 1.07 -26.66 8.44
C VAL A 58 1.42 -25.29 9.02
N ILE A 59 2.18 -24.46 8.28
CA ILE A 59 2.54 -23.10 8.71
C ILE A 59 1.29 -22.23 8.90
N TRP A 60 0.32 -22.31 8.00
CA TRP A 60 -0.90 -21.51 8.06
C TRP A 60 -1.86 -21.94 9.17
N ALA A 61 -1.83 -23.22 9.55
CA ALA A 61 -2.60 -23.75 10.66
C ALA A 61 -2.07 -23.30 12.03
N TYR A 62 -0.78 -22.98 12.12
CA TYR A 62 -0.13 -22.57 13.36
C TYR A 62 -0.73 -21.31 13.98
N GLU A 63 -0.95 -21.34 15.29
CA GLU A 63 -1.72 -20.30 15.99
C GLU A 63 -1.00 -18.94 15.95
N GLU A 64 0.33 -18.91 16.08
CA GLU A 64 1.08 -17.66 15.97
C GLU A 64 0.92 -17.00 14.60
N PHE A 65 0.85 -17.81 13.54
CA PHE A 65 0.64 -17.29 12.20
C PHE A 65 -0.76 -16.68 12.06
N LYS A 66 -1.80 -17.35 12.58
CA LYS A 66 -3.17 -16.83 12.62
C LYS A 66 -3.25 -15.54 13.43
N LYS A 67 -2.69 -15.52 14.65
CA LYS A 67 -2.62 -14.33 15.52
C LYS A 67 -1.97 -13.15 14.80
N ARG A 68 -0.81 -13.35 14.18
CA ARG A 68 -0.10 -12.29 13.43
C ARG A 68 -0.89 -11.84 12.19
N SER A 69 -1.52 -12.77 11.48
CA SER A 69 -2.34 -12.47 10.30
C SER A 69 -3.57 -11.64 10.68
N ASN A 70 -4.26 -12.03 11.76
CA ASN A 70 -5.44 -11.34 12.27
C ASN A 70 -5.10 -9.95 12.83
N ALA A 71 -4.00 -9.82 13.59
CA ALA A 71 -3.53 -8.52 14.06
C ALA A 71 -3.23 -7.56 12.90
N ARG A 72 -2.55 -8.02 11.85
CA ARG A 72 -2.30 -7.20 10.64
C ARG A 72 -3.58 -6.88 9.87
N LYS A 73 -4.55 -7.78 9.84
CA LYS A 73 -5.87 -7.52 9.24
C LYS A 73 -6.60 -6.43 10.02
N ALA A 74 -6.64 -6.53 11.36
CA ALA A 74 -7.24 -5.54 12.23
C ALA A 74 -6.56 -4.17 12.10
N ALA A 75 -5.22 -4.13 12.05
CA ALA A 75 -4.47 -2.89 11.86
C ALA A 75 -4.80 -2.20 10.52
N ARG A 76 -5.00 -2.95 9.43
CA ARG A 76 -5.41 -2.39 8.13
C ARG A 76 -6.88 -1.96 8.08
N ALA A 77 -7.74 -2.63 8.85
CA ALA A 77 -9.16 -2.28 8.98
C ALA A 77 -9.39 -1.17 10.02
N SER A 78 -8.34 -0.75 10.74
CA SER A 78 -8.41 0.33 11.69
C SER A 78 -8.75 1.63 10.98
N ASN A 79 -9.85 2.26 11.40
CA ASN A 79 -10.19 3.64 11.03
C ASN A 79 -9.39 4.67 11.85
N MET A 80 -8.32 4.22 12.51
CA MET A 80 -7.41 5.04 13.30
C MET A 80 -5.97 4.79 12.84
N GLY A 81 -5.22 5.86 12.54
CA GLY A 81 -3.83 5.80 12.11
C GLY A 81 -3.49 6.88 11.08
N GLY A 82 -2.27 7.42 11.16
CA GLY A 82 -1.80 8.59 10.39
C GLY A 82 -1.63 8.39 8.87
N SER A 83 -2.25 7.35 8.30
CA SER A 83 -2.33 7.14 6.86
C SER A 83 -3.75 7.35 6.30
N LEU A 84 -4.75 7.66 7.14
CA LEU A 84 -6.10 8.00 6.69
C LEU A 84 -6.10 9.42 6.14
N HIS A 85 -6.29 9.54 4.83
CA HIS A 85 -6.40 10.81 4.12
C HIS A 85 -7.27 10.62 2.88
N THR A 86 -7.90 11.69 2.40
CA THR A 86 -8.93 11.66 1.34
C THR A 86 -8.37 11.79 -0.06
N GLY A 87 -7.15 12.27 -0.23
CA GLY A 87 -6.66 12.58 -1.58
C GLY A 87 -5.84 11.48 -2.27
N GLY A 88 -6.13 10.22 -1.96
CA GLY A 88 -5.68 9.06 -2.74
C GLY A 88 -4.16 8.87 -2.83
N SER A 89 -3.67 8.31 -3.94
CA SER A 89 -2.26 7.96 -4.14
C SER A 89 -1.35 9.13 -4.55
N VAL A 90 -1.84 10.37 -4.50
CA VAL A 90 -1.10 11.57 -4.90
C VAL A 90 -0.27 12.10 -3.75
N SER A 91 1.02 12.34 -4.00
CA SER A 91 1.94 12.90 -3.00
C SER A 91 1.46 14.27 -2.48
N MET A 92 1.79 14.61 -1.23
CA MET A 92 1.45 15.91 -0.65
C MET A 92 2.02 17.07 -1.47
N GLU A 93 3.24 16.94 -2.00
CA GLU A 93 3.88 17.97 -2.82
C GLU A 93 3.18 18.17 -4.17
N THR A 94 2.79 17.06 -4.83
CA THR A 94 1.99 17.14 -6.06
C THR A 94 0.65 17.80 -5.79
N HIS A 95 0.03 17.52 -4.64
CA HIS A 95 -1.23 18.13 -4.22
C HIS A 95 -1.06 19.62 -3.94
N ARG A 96 -0.01 20.01 -3.23
CA ARG A 96 0.35 21.41 -2.94
C ARG A 96 0.44 22.23 -4.23
N ARG A 97 1.22 21.75 -5.21
CA ARG A 97 1.37 22.44 -6.51
C ARG A 97 0.06 22.61 -7.26
N ARG A 98 -0.86 21.63 -7.18
CA ARG A 98 -2.20 21.74 -7.76
C ARG A 98 -3.01 22.82 -7.06
N MET A 99 -3.01 22.82 -5.73
CA MET A 99 -3.73 23.81 -4.93
C MET A 99 -3.18 25.22 -5.12
N GLU A 100 -1.87 25.39 -5.27
CA GLU A 100 -1.24 26.69 -5.57
C GLU A 100 -1.68 27.24 -6.91
N LYS A 101 -1.75 26.37 -7.93
CA LYS A 101 -2.24 26.75 -9.26
C LYS A 101 -3.73 27.14 -9.23
N GLU A 102 -4.54 26.42 -8.45
CA GLU A 102 -5.97 26.70 -8.31
C GLU A 102 -6.25 28.00 -7.54
N LYS A 103 -5.48 28.27 -6.46
CA LYS A 103 -5.63 29.47 -5.64
C LYS A 103 -4.90 30.70 -6.18
N GLY A 104 -3.98 30.52 -7.14
CA GLY A 104 -3.14 31.60 -7.67
C GLY A 104 -2.14 32.16 -6.64
N ARG A 105 -1.85 31.44 -5.55
CA ARG A 105 -0.92 31.84 -4.49
C ARG A 105 -0.20 30.63 -3.91
N LEU A 106 0.89 30.88 -3.18
CA LEU A 106 1.55 29.85 -2.39
C LEU A 106 0.61 29.33 -1.30
N VAL A 107 0.73 28.04 -0.99
CA VAL A 107 -0.11 27.32 -0.05
C VAL A 107 0.77 26.67 1.01
N THR A 108 0.38 26.77 2.28
CA THR A 108 1.13 26.19 3.39
C THR A 108 0.91 24.67 3.49
N TYR A 109 1.84 23.97 4.16
CA TYR A 109 1.65 22.55 4.44
C TYR A 109 0.43 22.27 5.34
N ALA A 110 0.08 23.20 6.24
CA ALA A 110 -1.12 23.09 7.06
C ALA A 110 -2.40 23.13 6.20
N GLU A 111 -2.48 24.04 5.22
CA GLU A 111 -3.62 24.09 4.29
C GLU A 111 -3.74 22.81 3.44
N VAL A 112 -2.60 22.28 2.97
CA VAL A 112 -2.55 21.00 2.25
C VAL A 112 -2.98 19.84 3.15
N PHE A 113 -2.56 19.85 4.41
CA PHE A 113 -2.91 18.84 5.39
C PHE A 113 -4.41 18.84 5.68
N GLU A 114 -4.99 20.02 5.96
CA GLU A 114 -6.42 20.19 6.20
C GLU A 114 -7.24 19.65 5.03
N ASP A 115 -6.96 20.07 3.80
CA ASP A 115 -7.70 19.64 2.61
C ASP A 115 -7.69 18.10 2.44
N LYS A 116 -6.56 17.47 2.76
CA LYS A 116 -6.36 16.02 2.61
C LYS A 116 -6.86 15.21 3.79
N HIS A 117 -7.10 15.82 4.94
CA HIS A 117 -7.54 15.11 6.15
C HIS A 117 -8.93 15.55 6.61
N MET A 118 -9.65 16.30 5.76
CA MET A 118 -11.06 16.61 5.92
C MET A 118 -11.90 15.80 4.95
N LYS A 119 -12.89 15.07 5.47
CA LYS A 119 -13.92 14.40 4.68
C LYS A 119 -15.17 15.28 4.58
N LYS A 120 -15.73 15.38 3.38
CA LYS A 120 -17.01 16.07 3.14
C LYS A 120 -18.17 15.12 3.37
N LYS A 121 -19.09 15.48 4.25
CA LYS A 121 -20.35 14.75 4.51
C LYS A 121 -21.39 15.05 3.44
N LYS A 122 -22.46 14.24 3.41
CA LYS A 122 -23.59 14.41 2.48
C LYS A 122 -24.32 15.73 2.68
N ASP A 123 -24.34 16.23 3.91
CA ASP A 123 -24.92 17.54 4.29
C ASP A 123 -24.04 18.74 3.90
N GLY A 124 -22.86 18.51 3.31
CA GLY A 124 -21.93 19.55 2.89
C GLY A 124 -20.92 19.97 3.96
N THR A 125 -21.08 19.53 5.21
CA THR A 125 -20.12 19.81 6.28
C THR A 125 -18.80 19.07 6.07
N LYS A 126 -17.71 19.61 6.62
CA LYS A 126 -16.40 18.95 6.63
C LYS A 126 -16.06 18.51 8.05
N GLU A 127 -15.52 17.31 8.19
CA GLU A 127 -15.00 16.80 9.46
C GLU A 127 -13.66 16.13 9.26
N TRP A 128 -12.84 16.08 10.32
CA TRP A 128 -11.56 15.39 10.27
C TRP A 128 -11.77 13.88 10.00
N VAL A 129 -10.89 13.31 9.20
CA VAL A 129 -10.89 11.87 8.88
C VAL A 129 -10.73 11.00 10.12
N GLU A 130 -9.96 11.49 11.11
CA GLU A 130 -9.83 10.89 12.43
C GLU A 130 -9.44 11.95 13.50
N PRO A 131 -9.68 11.71 14.80
CA PRO A 131 -9.30 12.63 15.89
C PRO A 131 -7.81 12.98 15.94
N ARG A 132 -6.92 12.12 15.44
CA ARG A 132 -5.49 12.41 15.37
C ARG A 132 -5.15 13.46 14.32
N ALA A 133 -5.90 13.54 13.22
CA ALA A 133 -5.69 14.56 12.20
C ALA A 133 -5.94 15.95 12.78
N ALA A 134 -7.00 16.13 13.56
CA ALA A 134 -7.26 17.37 14.30
C ALA A 134 -6.07 17.76 15.20
N ARG A 135 -5.62 16.85 16.07
CA ARG A 135 -4.47 17.08 16.95
C ARG A 135 -3.16 17.37 16.21
N THR A 136 -2.98 16.78 15.03
CA THR A 136 -1.79 17.03 14.19
C THR A 136 -1.86 18.39 13.54
N TYR A 137 -3.04 18.81 13.09
CA TYR A 137 -3.27 20.14 12.53
C TYR A 137 -3.05 21.24 13.58
N GLU A 138 -3.56 21.05 14.80
CA GLU A 138 -3.36 21.97 15.93
C GLU A 138 -1.89 22.16 16.33
N ALA A 139 -0.99 21.26 15.92
CA ALA A 139 0.42 21.29 16.24
C ALA A 139 1.32 21.86 15.13
N TYR A 140 0.76 22.29 13.99
CA TYR A 140 1.48 23.02 12.93
C TYR A 140 1.77 24.46 13.36
#